data_AF-A0A7C9CCC6-F1
#
_entry.id   AF-A0A7C9CCC6-F1
#
_cell.length_a   1.000
_cell.length_b   1.000
_cell.length_c   1.000
_cell.angle_alpha   90.00
_cell.angle_beta   90.00
_cell.angle_gamma   90.00
#
_symmetry.space_group_name_H-M   'P 1'
#
loop_
_entity.id
_entity.type
_entity.pdbx_description
1 polymer ?
#
loop_
_entity_poly.entity_id
_entity_poly.type
_entity_poly.pdbx_seq_one_letter_code
_entity_poly.pdbx_strand_id
1 'polypeptide(L)'
;RSAEMANEAWFMTPIYLEMMWGRLAFLQTILTLGYNFVFTDTDVMWFRDPFPYFDPSVDFQTSCDGFNGNPFDLNNYPNNGFNFVRSNNRTIEFYKFWVSSRQTYPTLHEQDVFNKIKQDPYTKEIGLTFRFLDTDYFGGFCSPSKDFNKVCTMHANCCVGLDWKITDLKIILEDWKRYLSSPANQTMSSHWRAPYKCPKMNS
;
A
#
# COMPACT_ATOMS: atom_id res chain seq x y z
N ARG A 1 9.85 5.47 24.33
CA ARG A 1 9.40 5.61 22.92
C ARG A 1 8.95 4.28 22.31
N SER A 2 9.75 3.19 22.35
CA SER A 2 9.31 1.90 21.74
C SER A 2 8.05 1.28 22.39
N ALA A 3 7.86 1.43 23.69
CA ALA A 3 6.70 0.86 24.40
C ALA A 3 5.35 1.53 24.08
N GLU A 4 5.34 2.81 23.68
CA GLU A 4 4.10 3.51 23.30
C GLU A 4 3.64 3.13 21.88
N MET A 5 4.58 2.79 20.99
CA MET A 5 4.28 2.28 19.65
C MET A 5 3.84 0.81 19.63
N ALA A 6 3.85 0.13 20.79
CA ALA A 6 3.38 -1.25 20.89
C ALA A 6 1.84 -1.36 21.00
N ASN A 7 1.15 -0.24 21.27
CA ASN A 7 -0.32 -0.16 21.35
C ASN A 7 -0.90 0.48 20.09
N GLU A 8 -2.22 0.33 19.89
CA GLU A 8 -2.92 0.96 18.77
C GLU A 8 -2.72 2.48 18.78
N ALA A 9 -2.11 3.00 17.72
CA ALA A 9 -2.02 4.42 17.45
C ALA A 9 -3.17 4.83 16.53
N TRP A 10 -4.09 5.64 17.05
CA TRP A 10 -5.21 6.14 16.27
C TRP A 10 -4.72 7.01 15.10
N PHE A 11 -5.44 6.92 13.98
CA PHE A 11 -5.10 7.62 12.74
C PHE A 11 -4.85 9.12 12.97
N MET A 12 -3.76 9.65 12.39
CA MET A 12 -3.33 11.06 12.48
C MET A 12 -3.00 11.59 13.89
N THR A 13 -2.96 10.73 14.92
CA THR A 13 -2.37 11.13 16.21
C THR A 13 -0.86 11.39 16.09
N PRO A 14 -0.24 12.15 17.00
CA PRO A 14 1.21 12.37 16.97
C PRO A 14 2.03 11.08 16.97
N ILE A 15 1.60 10.07 17.74
CA ILE A 15 2.28 8.75 17.78
C ILE A 15 2.16 8.04 16.43
N TYR A 16 0.99 8.11 15.78
CA TYR A 16 0.80 7.57 14.43
C TYR A 16 1.75 8.25 13.44
N LEU A 17 1.84 9.57 13.44
CA LEU A 17 2.77 10.29 12.56
C LEU A 17 4.22 9.88 12.80
N GLU A 18 4.67 9.81 14.05
CA GLU A 18 6.02 9.34 14.38
C GLU A 18 6.29 7.92 13.86
N MET A 19 5.34 7.00 14.02
CA MET A 19 5.45 5.62 13.56
C MET A 19 5.57 5.54 12.03
N MET A 20 4.72 6.29 11.32
CA MET A 20 4.64 6.26 9.87
C MET A 20 5.88 6.90 9.20
N TRP A 21 6.37 8.01 9.75
CA TRP A 21 7.65 8.61 9.36
C TRP A 21 8.86 7.76 9.76
N GLY A 22 8.82 7.10 10.93
CA GLY A 22 9.86 6.17 11.37
C GLY A 22 9.99 4.94 10.46
N ARG A 23 8.85 4.39 10.01
CA ARG A 23 8.78 3.34 8.99
C ARG A 23 9.47 3.79 7.70
N LEU A 24 9.16 4.98 7.22
CA LEU A 24 9.79 5.51 6.00
C LEU A 24 11.31 5.65 6.13
N ALA A 25 11.80 6.18 7.25
CA ALA A 25 13.23 6.32 7.53
C ALA A 25 13.94 4.95 7.65
N PHE A 26 13.26 3.95 8.19
CA PHE A 26 13.77 2.58 8.19
C PHE A 26 13.91 2.02 6.77
N LEU A 27 12.89 2.18 5.92
CA LEU A 27 12.93 1.74 4.52
C LEU A 27 14.03 2.46 3.71
N GLN A 28 14.25 3.76 3.97
CA GLN A 28 15.39 4.50 3.42
C GLN A 28 16.74 3.82 3.79
N THR A 29 16.87 3.34 5.01
CA THR A 29 18.09 2.64 5.47
C THR A 29 18.29 1.34 4.70
N ILE A 30 17.22 0.55 4.48
CA ILE A 30 17.28 -0.68 3.68
C ILE A 30 17.78 -0.41 2.26
N LEU A 31 17.29 0.66 1.61
CA LEU A 31 17.78 1.07 0.29
C LEU A 31 19.26 1.48 0.34
N THR A 32 19.65 2.25 1.35
CA THR A 32 21.04 2.70 1.54
C THR A 32 22.00 1.53 1.75
N LEU A 33 21.53 0.43 2.34
CA LEU A 33 22.28 -0.82 2.49
C LEU A 33 22.36 -1.67 1.21
N GLY A 34 21.74 -1.23 0.11
CA GLY A 34 21.80 -1.93 -1.18
C GLY A 34 20.71 -2.99 -1.39
N TYR A 35 19.70 -3.08 -0.51
CA TYR A 35 18.66 -4.10 -0.62
C TYR A 35 17.41 -3.57 -1.33
N ASN A 36 16.94 -4.33 -2.31
CA ASN A 36 15.56 -4.23 -2.78
C ASN A 36 14.62 -4.73 -1.68
N PHE A 37 13.40 -4.23 -1.61
CA PHE A 37 12.42 -4.73 -0.66
C PHE A 37 11.02 -4.82 -1.25
N VAL A 38 10.26 -5.79 -0.75
CA VAL A 38 8.79 -5.75 -0.75
C VAL A 38 8.38 -5.39 0.68
N PHE A 39 7.56 -4.35 0.81
CA PHE A 39 6.96 -3.93 2.06
C PHE A 39 5.46 -4.21 2.01
N THR A 40 4.90 -4.67 3.13
CA THR A 40 3.47 -4.89 3.29
C THR A 40 3.05 -4.49 4.71
N ASP A 41 1.94 -3.77 4.83
CA ASP A 41 1.28 -3.57 6.12
C ASP A 41 0.71 -4.90 6.63
N THR A 42 0.50 -4.97 7.94
CA THR A 42 0.08 -6.20 8.63
C THR A 42 -1.38 -6.58 8.35
N ASP A 43 -2.17 -5.64 7.82
CA ASP A 43 -3.56 -5.76 7.44
C ASP A 43 -3.74 -5.91 5.92
N VAL A 44 -2.69 -6.36 5.22
CA VAL A 44 -2.73 -6.81 3.83
C VAL A 44 -2.74 -8.33 3.77
N MET A 45 -3.80 -8.91 3.21
CA MET A 45 -3.89 -10.35 2.97
C MET A 45 -3.28 -10.72 1.62
N TRP A 46 -2.48 -11.79 1.59
CA TRP A 46 -1.85 -12.31 0.38
C TRP A 46 -2.58 -13.59 -0.06
N PHE A 47 -3.07 -13.62 -1.30
CA PHE A 47 -3.80 -14.74 -1.89
C PHE A 47 -3.00 -15.49 -2.95
N ARG A 48 -2.13 -14.78 -3.66
CA ARG A 48 -1.29 -15.32 -4.74
C ARG A 48 0.09 -14.66 -4.70
N ASP A 49 1.01 -15.25 -5.45
CA ASP A 49 2.34 -14.69 -5.67
C ASP A 49 2.25 -13.34 -6.42
N PRO A 50 2.65 -12.21 -5.80
CA PRO A 50 2.62 -10.91 -6.45
C PRO A 50 3.82 -10.66 -7.37
N PHE A 51 4.92 -11.41 -7.22
CA PHE A 51 6.18 -11.15 -7.92
C PHE A 51 6.09 -11.15 -9.46
N PRO A 52 5.27 -12.02 -10.09
CA PRO A 52 5.08 -11.98 -11.55
C PRO A 52 4.50 -10.67 -12.09
N TYR A 53 3.87 -9.85 -11.24
CA TYR A 53 3.26 -8.58 -11.64
C TYR A 53 4.18 -7.37 -11.44
N PHE A 54 5.38 -7.57 -10.89
CA PHE A 54 6.37 -6.51 -10.75
C PHE A 54 7.18 -6.31 -12.04
N ASP A 55 7.42 -5.04 -12.35
CA ASP A 55 8.27 -4.66 -13.48
C ASP A 55 9.74 -4.52 -13.04
N PRO A 56 10.67 -5.37 -13.49
CA PRO A 56 12.05 -5.30 -13.04
C PRO A 56 12.79 -4.03 -13.48
N SER A 57 12.25 -3.28 -14.45
CA SER A 57 12.83 -2.03 -14.97
C SER A 57 12.41 -0.78 -14.19
N VAL A 58 11.38 -0.89 -13.35
CA VAL A 58 10.83 0.24 -12.59
C VAL A 58 11.44 0.33 -11.19
N ASP A 59 11.74 1.55 -10.77
CA ASP A 59 12.42 1.85 -9.51
C ASP A 59 11.53 1.67 -8.28
N PHE A 60 10.31 2.23 -8.31
CA PHE A 60 9.36 2.22 -7.19
C PHE A 60 7.96 1.86 -7.69
N GLN A 61 7.43 0.74 -7.19
CA GLN A 61 6.08 0.26 -7.47
C GLN A 61 5.25 0.23 -6.18
N THR A 62 4.03 0.75 -6.23
CA THR A 62 3.19 0.99 -5.04
C THR A 62 1.73 0.66 -5.34
N SER A 63 1.02 0.11 -4.36
CA SER A 63 -0.44 -0.05 -4.46
C SER A 63 -1.15 1.30 -4.45
N CYS A 64 -2.46 1.31 -4.68
CA CYS A 64 -3.24 2.54 -4.74
C CYS A 64 -4.53 2.39 -3.93
N ASP A 65 -5.00 3.51 -3.36
CA ASP A 65 -6.36 3.58 -2.79
C ASP A 65 -7.42 3.58 -3.90
N GLY A 66 -7.05 4.09 -5.09
CA GLY A 66 -7.80 3.95 -6.33
C GLY A 66 -6.88 4.00 -7.54
N PHE A 67 -7.07 3.05 -8.47
CA PHE A 67 -6.31 2.96 -9.71
C PHE A 67 -7.05 3.64 -10.86
N ASN A 68 -6.38 4.52 -11.59
CA ASN A 68 -7.00 5.30 -12.66
C ASN A 68 -6.94 4.62 -14.04
N GLY A 69 -6.39 3.40 -14.12
CA GLY A 69 -6.26 2.63 -15.36
C GLY A 69 -4.91 2.81 -16.08
N ASN A 70 -4.08 3.79 -15.69
CA ASN A 70 -2.74 3.98 -16.25
C ASN A 70 -1.66 3.79 -15.16
N PRO A 71 -0.84 2.73 -15.25
CA PRO A 71 0.17 2.40 -14.23
C PRO A 71 1.32 3.42 -14.13
N PHE A 72 1.50 4.30 -15.11
CA PHE A 72 2.58 5.30 -15.10
C PHE A 72 2.08 6.73 -14.87
N ASP A 73 0.77 6.92 -14.71
CA ASP A 73 0.21 8.25 -14.45
C ASP A 73 0.42 8.66 -13.00
N LEU A 74 1.18 9.74 -12.80
CA LEU A 74 1.45 10.33 -11.49
C LEU A 74 0.19 10.89 -10.81
N ASN A 75 -0.96 10.92 -11.47
CA ASN A 75 -2.24 11.32 -10.86
C ASN A 75 -2.95 10.17 -10.11
N ASN A 76 -2.44 8.94 -10.13
CA ASN A 76 -2.93 7.87 -9.24
C ASN A 76 -2.79 8.26 -7.76
N TYR A 77 -3.62 7.71 -6.89
CA TYR A 77 -3.55 7.91 -5.44
C TYR A 77 -2.81 6.72 -4.79
N PRO A 78 -1.47 6.78 -4.62
CA PRO A 78 -0.70 5.70 -4.03
C PRO A 78 -1.11 5.43 -2.59
N ASN A 79 -1.04 4.16 -2.23
CA ASN A 79 -1.17 3.66 -0.88
C ASN A 79 0.15 3.01 -0.46
N ASN A 80 0.67 3.40 0.70
CA ASN A 80 1.99 2.92 1.15
C ASN A 80 1.95 1.56 1.87
N GLY A 81 0.79 0.92 1.94
CA GLY A 81 0.63 -0.37 2.62
C GLY A 81 1.13 -1.56 1.80
N PHE A 82 1.44 -1.40 0.51
CA PHE A 82 2.14 -2.43 -0.26
C PHE A 82 3.05 -1.79 -1.31
N ASN A 83 4.35 -2.06 -1.23
CA ASN A 83 5.34 -1.49 -2.14
C ASN A 83 6.41 -2.50 -2.54
N PHE A 84 6.89 -2.42 -3.77
CA PHE A 84 8.13 -3.04 -4.22
C PHE A 84 9.09 -1.95 -4.69
N VAL A 85 10.26 -1.86 -4.07
CA VAL A 85 11.25 -0.81 -4.34
C VAL A 85 12.62 -1.42 -4.57
N ARG A 86 13.28 -0.96 -5.64
CA ARG A 86 14.64 -1.37 -5.97
C ARG A 86 15.64 -0.42 -5.33
N SER A 87 16.72 -0.95 -4.75
CA SER A 87 17.83 -0.11 -4.30
C SER A 87 18.65 0.35 -5.50
N ASN A 88 18.71 1.66 -5.69
CA ASN A 88 19.63 2.36 -6.58
C ASN A 88 19.74 3.82 -6.16
N ASN A 89 20.63 4.58 -6.80
CA ASN A 89 20.84 5.99 -6.44
C ASN A 89 19.55 6.82 -6.51
N ARG A 90 18.66 6.55 -7.47
CA ARG A 90 17.42 7.32 -7.67
C ARG A 90 16.44 7.11 -6.51
N THR A 91 16.22 5.87 -6.09
CA THR A 91 15.34 5.56 -4.96
C THR A 91 15.93 6.02 -3.64
N ILE A 92 17.25 5.93 -3.46
CA ILE A 92 17.93 6.42 -2.24
C ILE A 92 17.76 7.94 -2.11
N GLU A 93 18.02 8.71 -3.18
CA GLU A 93 17.85 10.17 -3.16
C GLU A 93 16.38 10.58 -2.97
N PHE A 94 15.45 9.87 -3.63
CA PHE A 94 14.03 10.14 -3.43
C PHE A 94 13.57 9.87 -2.00
N TYR A 95 13.97 8.75 -1.38
CA TYR A 95 13.61 8.46 0.01
C TYR A 95 14.24 9.46 0.99
N LYS A 96 15.46 9.94 0.73
CA LYS A 96 16.07 11.05 1.52
C LYS A 96 15.20 12.31 1.43
N PHE A 97 14.81 12.71 0.23
CA PHE A 97 13.94 13.87 0.00
C PHE A 97 12.57 13.71 0.65
N TRP A 98 12.00 12.52 0.56
CA TRP A 98 10.71 12.22 1.16
C TRP A 98 10.78 12.31 2.68
N VAL A 99 11.77 11.69 3.33
CA VAL A 99 11.99 11.78 4.78
C VAL A 99 12.25 13.23 5.21
N SER A 100 13.06 13.99 4.48
CA SER A 100 13.33 15.39 4.82
C SER A 100 12.10 16.30 4.66
N SER A 101 11.19 15.96 3.73
CA SER A 101 9.95 16.70 3.49
C SER A 101 9.01 16.73 4.71
N ARG A 102 9.23 15.87 5.72
CA ARG A 102 8.56 15.97 7.03
C ARG A 102 8.71 17.36 7.67
N GLN A 103 9.84 18.03 7.46
CA GLN A 103 10.08 19.37 8.00
C GLN A 103 9.16 20.42 7.35
N THR A 104 8.88 20.26 6.06
CA THR A 104 7.97 21.14 5.30
C THR A 104 6.50 20.81 5.58
N TYR A 105 6.19 19.54 5.84
CA TYR A 105 4.82 19.05 6.06
C TYR A 105 4.67 18.34 7.42
N PRO A 106 4.87 19.04 8.55
CA PRO A 106 4.96 18.39 9.87
C PRO A 106 3.66 17.77 10.36
N THR A 107 2.52 18.18 9.79
CA THR A 107 1.17 17.72 10.18
C THR A 107 0.62 16.63 9.26
N LEU A 108 1.34 16.26 8.21
CA LEU A 108 0.92 15.23 7.26
C LEU A 108 1.65 13.92 7.51
N HIS A 109 1.00 12.80 7.20
CA HIS A 109 1.66 11.51 7.11
C HIS A 109 2.37 11.38 5.75
N GLU A 110 3.29 10.43 5.65
CA GLU A 110 4.18 10.30 4.51
C GLU A 110 3.47 9.99 3.20
N GLN A 111 2.35 9.26 3.19
CA GLN A 111 1.57 9.01 1.96
C GLN A 111 0.94 10.30 1.40
N ASP A 112 0.43 11.20 2.25
CA ASP A 112 -0.05 12.52 1.80
C ASP A 112 1.09 13.38 1.26
N VAL A 113 2.26 13.31 1.90
CA VAL A 113 3.46 13.99 1.39
C VAL A 113 3.91 13.39 0.07
N PHE A 114 3.84 12.07 -0.09
CA PHE A 114 4.19 11.39 -1.35
C PHE A 114 3.35 11.92 -2.51
N ASN A 115 2.04 12.07 -2.28
CA ASN A 115 1.13 12.65 -3.25
C ASN A 115 1.55 14.06 -3.71
N LYS A 116 2.16 14.86 -2.84
CA LYS A 116 2.68 16.19 -3.17
C LYS A 116 4.00 16.12 -3.92
N ILE A 117 4.93 15.28 -3.45
CA ILE A 117 6.33 15.32 -3.93
C ILE A 117 6.60 14.43 -5.15
N LYS A 118 5.73 13.47 -5.49
CA LYS A 118 5.92 12.59 -6.66
C LYS A 118 5.95 13.33 -7.99
N GLN A 119 5.36 14.54 -8.05
CA GLN A 119 5.38 15.42 -9.22
C GLN A 119 6.36 16.60 -9.09
N ASP A 120 7.08 16.68 -7.97
CA ASP A 120 8.05 17.75 -7.69
C ASP A 120 9.15 17.80 -8.77
N PRO A 121 9.64 19.00 -9.15
CA PRO A 121 10.76 19.13 -10.10
C PRO A 121 11.99 18.30 -9.71
N TYR A 122 12.31 18.19 -8.42
CA TYR A 122 13.44 17.39 -7.95
C TYR A 122 13.24 15.90 -8.23
N THR A 123 12.02 15.38 -8.03
CA THR A 123 11.69 13.99 -8.36
C THR A 123 11.87 13.70 -9.86
N LYS A 124 11.52 14.68 -10.72
CA LYS A 124 11.75 14.59 -12.17
C LYS A 124 13.23 14.63 -12.52
N GLU A 125 14.00 15.50 -11.87
CA GLU A 125 15.45 15.63 -12.06
C GLU A 125 16.20 14.34 -11.70
N ILE A 126 15.80 13.67 -10.62
CA ILE A 126 16.34 12.35 -10.25
C ILE A 126 16.09 11.30 -11.34
N GLY A 127 15.06 11.47 -12.17
CA GLY A 127 14.69 10.50 -13.20
C GLY A 127 14.15 9.19 -12.60
N LEU A 128 13.50 9.28 -11.45
CA LEU A 128 12.87 8.14 -10.78
C LEU A 128 11.63 7.68 -11.57
N THR A 129 11.50 6.38 -11.77
CA THR A 129 10.32 5.78 -12.40
C THR A 129 9.36 5.22 -11.36
N PHE A 130 8.09 5.58 -11.48
CA PHE A 130 7.01 5.04 -10.66
C PHE A 130 6.15 4.08 -11.46
N ARG A 131 5.61 3.07 -10.78
CA ARG A 131 4.50 2.25 -11.29
C ARG A 131 3.45 2.06 -10.21
N PHE A 132 2.23 2.45 -10.53
CA PHE A 132 1.06 2.27 -9.69
C PHE A 132 0.44 0.91 -10.01
N LEU A 133 0.30 0.08 -8.98
CA LEU A 133 -0.17 -1.30 -9.12
C LEU A 133 -1.69 -1.33 -9.24
N ASP A 134 -2.18 -2.06 -10.24
CA ASP A 134 -3.60 -2.16 -10.56
C ASP A 134 -4.38 -2.86 -9.43
N THR A 135 -5.48 -2.24 -9.00
CA THR A 135 -6.37 -2.73 -7.95
C THR A 135 -7.07 -4.04 -8.29
N ASP A 136 -7.10 -4.45 -9.56
CA ASP A 136 -7.55 -5.79 -9.95
C ASP A 136 -6.63 -6.90 -9.39
N TYR A 137 -5.35 -6.60 -9.18
CA TYR A 137 -4.37 -7.54 -8.60
C TYR A 137 -4.02 -7.16 -7.16
N PHE A 138 -3.85 -5.87 -6.88
CA PHE A 138 -3.44 -5.34 -5.58
C PHE A 138 -4.58 -4.52 -4.97
N GLY A 139 -5.67 -5.21 -4.63
CA GLY A 139 -6.91 -4.59 -4.20
C GLY A 139 -6.86 -4.00 -2.79
N GLY A 140 -7.86 -3.18 -2.49
CA GLY A 140 -8.10 -2.66 -1.15
C GLY A 140 -9.60 -2.51 -0.85
N PHE A 141 -9.99 -2.28 0.39
CA PHE A 141 -11.42 -2.16 0.75
C PHE A 141 -12.16 -1.03 0.01
N CYS A 142 -11.48 0.09 -0.29
CA CYS A 142 -12.07 1.17 -1.11
C CYS A 142 -12.01 0.91 -2.62
N SER A 143 -11.15 -0.01 -3.08
CA SER A 143 -11.05 -0.43 -4.48
C SER A 143 -10.81 -1.95 -4.57
N PRO A 144 -11.83 -2.78 -4.24
CA PRO A 144 -11.63 -4.22 -4.14
C PRO A 144 -11.53 -4.85 -5.53
N SER A 145 -10.58 -5.77 -5.68
CA SER A 145 -10.47 -6.60 -6.88
C SER A 145 -11.78 -7.34 -7.14
N LYS A 146 -12.21 -7.44 -8.40
CA LYS A 146 -13.48 -8.09 -8.76
C LYS A 146 -13.30 -9.56 -9.18
N ASP A 147 -12.06 -10.01 -9.33
CA ASP A 147 -11.74 -11.33 -9.89
C ASP A 147 -10.79 -12.11 -8.97
N PHE A 148 -11.33 -13.13 -8.32
CA PHE A 148 -10.60 -14.01 -7.40
C PHE A 148 -9.55 -14.88 -8.14
N ASN A 149 -9.65 -14.99 -9.47
CA ASN A 149 -8.62 -15.64 -10.27
C ASN A 149 -7.36 -14.77 -10.43
N LYS A 150 -7.49 -13.45 -10.29
CA LYS A 150 -6.42 -12.48 -10.50
C LYS A 150 -5.83 -11.94 -9.20
N VAL A 151 -6.68 -11.69 -8.20
CA VAL A 151 -6.29 -11.01 -6.96
C VAL A 151 -5.04 -11.63 -6.33
N CYS A 152 -4.04 -10.79 -6.08
CA CYS A 152 -2.80 -11.14 -5.38
C CYS A 152 -2.88 -10.71 -3.93
N THR A 153 -3.34 -9.48 -3.67
CA THR A 153 -3.48 -8.95 -2.32
C THR A 153 -4.81 -8.21 -2.12
N MET A 154 -5.24 -8.11 -0.85
CA MET A 154 -6.31 -7.21 -0.41
C MET A 154 -5.86 -6.49 0.86
N HIS A 155 -5.77 -5.16 0.80
CA HIS A 155 -5.47 -4.29 1.93
C HIS A 155 -6.76 -3.82 2.62
N ALA A 156 -6.81 -3.85 3.95
CA ALA A 156 -7.84 -3.16 4.74
C ALA A 156 -7.65 -1.62 4.80
N ASN A 157 -7.26 -1.00 3.69
CA ASN A 157 -7.16 0.46 3.55
C ASN A 157 -8.54 1.13 3.61
N CYS A 158 -8.56 2.46 3.72
CA CYS A 158 -9.81 3.24 3.84
C CYS A 158 -10.72 2.79 5.01
N CYS A 159 -10.12 2.13 6.01
CA CYS A 159 -10.78 1.68 7.22
C CYS A 159 -9.94 2.10 8.43
N VAL A 160 -10.60 2.73 9.42
CA VAL A 160 -9.97 3.17 10.66
C VAL A 160 -10.57 2.38 11.82
N GLY A 161 -9.71 1.91 12.73
CA GLY A 161 -10.10 1.12 13.91
C GLY A 161 -9.76 -0.36 13.76
N LEU A 162 -8.98 -0.88 14.71
CA LEU A 162 -8.45 -2.24 14.66
C LEU A 162 -9.55 -3.32 14.65
N ASP A 163 -10.59 -3.19 15.48
CA ASP A 163 -11.66 -4.19 15.58
C ASP A 163 -12.45 -4.36 14.27
N TRP A 164 -12.68 -3.26 13.55
CA TRP A 164 -13.37 -3.27 12.26
C TRP A 164 -12.51 -3.94 11.20
N LYS A 165 -11.23 -3.60 11.13
CA LYS A 165 -10.26 -4.26 10.24
C LYS A 165 -10.20 -5.76 10.50
N ILE A 166 -10.03 -6.18 11.75
CA ILE A 166 -9.97 -7.61 12.11
C ILE A 166 -11.24 -8.34 11.69
N THR A 167 -12.41 -7.74 11.90
CA THR A 167 -13.68 -8.36 11.55
C THR A 167 -13.81 -8.57 10.04
N ASP A 168 -13.54 -7.53 9.25
CA ASP A 168 -13.65 -7.61 7.79
C ASP A 168 -12.55 -8.49 7.16
N LEU A 169 -11.33 -8.50 7.71
CA LEU A 169 -10.27 -9.42 7.27
C LEU A 169 -10.63 -10.89 7.52
N LYS A 170 -11.35 -11.21 8.61
CA LYS A 170 -11.87 -12.57 8.83
C LYS A 170 -12.88 -12.96 7.75
N ILE A 171 -13.76 -12.04 7.36
CA ILE A 171 -14.74 -12.24 6.29
C ILE A 171 -14.04 -12.49 4.95
N ILE A 172 -13.02 -11.68 4.62
CA ILE A 172 -12.20 -11.85 3.40
C ILE A 172 -11.53 -13.24 3.39
N LEU A 173 -10.96 -13.68 4.52
CA LEU A 173 -10.34 -15.00 4.63
C LEU A 173 -11.35 -16.14 4.40
N GLU A 174 -12.56 -16.02 4.94
CA GLU A 174 -13.63 -16.98 4.70
C GLU A 174 -14.08 -17.02 3.23
N ASP A 175 -14.16 -15.85 2.57
CA ASP A 175 -14.51 -15.75 1.15
C ASP A 175 -13.45 -16.44 0.29
N TRP A 176 -12.17 -16.20 0.58
CA TRP A 176 -11.08 -16.87 -0.09
C TRP A 176 -11.10 -18.39 0.11
N LYS A 177 -11.34 -18.87 1.34
CA LYS A 177 -11.45 -20.31 1.63
C LYS A 177 -12.61 -20.97 0.91
N ARG A 178 -13.76 -20.29 0.78
CA ARG A 178 -14.91 -20.78 0.00
C ARG A 178 -14.58 -20.87 -1.48
N TYR A 179 -13.92 -19.84 -2.01
CA TYR A 179 -13.46 -19.85 -3.40
C TYR A 179 -12.52 -21.03 -3.67
N LEU A 180 -11.51 -21.27 -2.82
CA LEU A 180 -10.58 -22.39 -2.99
C LEU A 180 -11.25 -23.78 -2.84
N SER A 181 -12.32 -23.87 -2.06
CA SER A 181 -13.08 -25.13 -1.88
C SER A 181 -14.08 -25.40 -3.00
N SER A 182 -14.30 -24.46 -3.92
CA SER A 182 -15.35 -24.56 -4.94
C SER A 182 -14.84 -25.35 -6.17
N PRO A 183 -15.67 -26.25 -6.75
CA PRO A 183 -15.30 -26.93 -7.99
C PRO A 183 -15.16 -25.92 -9.14
N ALA A 184 -14.16 -26.11 -10.02
CA ALA A 184 -13.84 -25.21 -11.12
C ALA A 184 -15.01 -24.89 -12.08
N ASN A 185 -16.07 -25.71 -12.07
CA ASN A 185 -17.25 -25.56 -12.92
C ASN A 185 -18.42 -24.81 -12.28
N GLN A 186 -18.31 -24.37 -11.02
CA GLN A 186 -19.31 -23.50 -10.40
C GLN A 186 -18.82 -22.06 -10.46
N THR A 187 -19.50 -21.23 -11.25
CA THR A 187 -19.42 -19.76 -11.16
C THR A 187 -19.99 -19.34 -9.81
N MET A 188 -19.17 -19.44 -8.76
CA MET A 188 -19.45 -18.72 -7.53
C MET A 188 -19.48 -17.23 -7.86
N SER A 189 -20.46 -16.54 -7.28
CA SER A 189 -20.44 -15.08 -7.18
C SER A 189 -19.12 -14.69 -6.51
N SER A 190 -18.13 -14.26 -7.30
CA SER A 190 -16.80 -13.81 -6.88
C SER A 190 -16.87 -12.40 -6.29
N HIS A 191 -17.79 -12.20 -5.35
CA HIS A 191 -18.00 -10.92 -4.68
C HIS A 191 -17.55 -11.05 -3.24
N TRP A 192 -16.67 -10.15 -2.83
CA TRP A 192 -16.29 -10.00 -1.43
C TRP A 192 -17.50 -9.58 -0.61
N ARG A 193 -17.69 -10.20 0.55
CA ARG A 193 -18.68 -9.74 1.55
C ARG A 193 -18.18 -8.55 2.36
N ALA A 194 -16.87 -8.30 2.34
CA ALA A 194 -16.22 -7.17 2.98
C ALA A 194 -15.76 -6.12 1.93
N PRO A 195 -15.58 -4.85 2.33
CA PRO A 195 -15.80 -4.30 3.67
C PRO A 195 -17.29 -4.30 4.07
N TYR A 196 -17.58 -4.70 5.31
CA TYR A 196 -18.93 -4.73 5.89
C TYR A 196 -19.03 -3.85 7.14
N LYS A 197 -18.04 -3.95 8.04
CA LYS A 197 -17.96 -3.12 9.25
C LYS A 197 -17.18 -1.84 9.04
N CYS A 198 -16.16 -1.86 8.19
CA CYS A 198 -15.44 -0.67 7.82
C CYS A 198 -16.40 0.32 7.15
N PRO A 199 -16.53 1.55 7.68
CA PRO A 199 -17.36 2.56 7.03
C PRO A 199 -16.79 2.85 5.64
N LYS A 200 -17.67 3.06 4.66
CA LYS A 200 -17.25 3.53 3.34
C LYS A 200 -16.70 4.95 3.49
N MET A 201 -15.39 5.08 3.68
CA MET A 201 -14.71 6.34 3.49
C MET A 201 -14.56 6.53 1.98
N ASN A 202 -15.09 7.62 1.45
CA ASN A 202 -14.77 8.02 0.08
C ASN A 202 -13.27 8.39 0.08
N SER A 203 -12.52 7.69 -0.77
CA SER A 203 -11.13 8.00 -1.12
C SER A 203 -11.00 9.42 -1.68
#